data_AF-A0A166FVZ6-F1
#
_entry.id   AF-A0A166FVZ6-F1
#
_cell.length_a   1.000
_cell.length_b   1.000
_cell.length_c   1.000
_cell.angle_alpha   90.00
_cell.angle_beta   90.00
_cell.angle_gamma   90.00
#
_symmetry.space_group_name_H-M   'P 1'
#
loop_
_entity.id
_entity.type
_entity.pdbx_description
1 polymer ?
#
loop_
_entity_poly.entity_id
_entity_poly.type
_entity_poly.pdbx_seq_one_letter_code
_entity_poly.pdbx_strand_id
1 'polypeptide(L)'
;MDKSTDEYVQETIKMVLYDFIHNEGTPHVHDAVEINSGYCRRFASRVLKRLGSLSKVTRQDAEDIHTWVEVDGQHYDAEVIGGVDDPHDLPIWERLTDSRREHAAEACSVLNPDEFRE
;
A
#
# COMPACT_ATOMS: atom_id res chain seq x y z
N MET A 1 -12.39 -10.91 13.38
CA MET A 1 -11.71 -9.60 13.42
C MET A 1 -12.71 -8.57 13.92
N ASP A 2 -12.29 -7.71 14.85
CA ASP A 2 -13.15 -6.66 15.39
C ASP A 2 -13.45 -5.66 14.26
N LYS A 3 -14.74 -5.40 14.00
CA LYS A 3 -15.15 -4.55 12.86
C LYS A 3 -14.53 -3.16 12.94
N SER A 4 -14.12 -2.72 14.12
CA SER A 4 -13.49 -1.42 14.34
C SER A 4 -12.11 -1.26 13.72
N THR A 5 -11.30 -2.34 13.61
CA THR A 5 -9.94 -2.21 13.06
C THR A 5 -9.96 -2.13 11.54
N ASP A 6 -10.69 -3.03 10.90
CA ASP A 6 -10.83 -3.07 9.45
C ASP A 6 -11.49 -1.78 8.91
N GLU A 7 -12.60 -1.34 9.51
CA GLU A 7 -13.24 -0.07 9.15
C GLU A 7 -12.28 1.11 9.32
N TYR A 8 -11.49 1.14 10.40
CA TYR A 8 -10.52 2.20 10.62
C TYR A 8 -9.39 2.21 9.58
N VAL A 9 -8.90 1.04 9.16
CA VAL A 9 -7.90 0.91 8.09
C VAL A 9 -8.47 1.41 6.77
N GLN A 10 -9.67 0.96 6.41
CA GLN A 10 -10.36 1.36 5.19
C GLN A 10 -10.60 2.88 5.14
N GLU A 11 -11.09 3.48 6.21
CA GLU A 11 -11.30 4.93 6.28
C GLU A 11 -9.98 5.71 6.19
N THR A 12 -8.92 5.21 6.82
CA THR A 12 -7.59 5.82 6.71
C THR A 12 -7.06 5.79 5.28
N ILE A 13 -7.21 4.65 4.59
CA ILE A 13 -6.82 4.51 3.18
C ILE A 13 -7.63 5.45 2.30
N LYS A 14 -8.96 5.53 2.48
CA LYS A 14 -9.82 6.46 1.74
C LYS A 14 -9.39 7.91 1.94
N MET A 15 -9.05 8.31 3.15
CA MET A 15 -8.53 9.66 3.43
C MET A 15 -7.21 9.93 2.71
N VAL A 16 -6.27 8.99 2.74
CA VAL A 16 -4.98 9.15 2.05
C VAL A 16 -5.18 9.19 0.54
N LEU A 17 -6.04 8.33 0.00
CA LEU A 17 -6.41 8.31 -1.41
C LEU A 17 -7.02 9.65 -1.85
N TYR A 18 -7.96 10.18 -1.06
CA TYR A 18 -8.54 11.50 -1.29
C TYR A 18 -7.47 12.60 -1.33
N ASP A 19 -6.49 12.56 -0.43
CA ASP A 19 -5.40 13.56 -0.44
C ASP A 19 -4.56 13.51 -1.72
N PHE A 20 -4.24 12.32 -2.23
CA PHE A 20 -3.49 12.14 -3.47
C PHE A 20 -4.27 12.66 -4.69
N ILE A 21 -5.58 12.42 -4.72
CA ILE A 21 -6.44 12.76 -5.87
C ILE A 21 -6.89 14.21 -5.84
N HIS A 22 -7.17 14.79 -4.67
CA HIS A 22 -7.90 16.06 -4.57
C HIS A 22 -7.15 17.20 -3.88
N ASN A 23 -6.13 16.92 -3.08
CA ASN A 23 -5.38 17.98 -2.40
C ASN A 23 -4.12 18.38 -3.17
N GLU A 24 -3.86 19.68 -3.28
CA GLU A 24 -2.65 20.22 -3.91
C GLU A 24 -1.40 19.93 -3.03
N GLY A 25 -0.85 18.74 -3.20
CA GLY A 25 0.48 18.36 -2.74
C GLY A 25 1.12 17.45 -3.78
N THR A 26 2.44 17.51 -3.96
CA THR A 26 3.12 16.52 -4.79
C THR A 26 2.85 15.12 -4.20
N PRO A 27 2.50 14.11 -5.00
CA PRO A 27 2.04 14.15 -6.39
C PRO A 27 0.51 14.23 -6.48
N HIS A 28 0.01 15.07 -7.38
CA HIS A 28 -1.39 15.03 -7.81
C HIS A 28 -1.53 13.91 -8.84
N VAL A 29 -2.42 12.97 -8.56
CA VAL A 29 -2.71 11.80 -9.40
C VAL A 29 -4.19 11.76 -9.72
N HIS A 30 -4.58 11.10 -10.80
CA HIS A 30 -5.96 11.05 -11.24
C HIS A 30 -6.76 9.90 -10.61
N ASP A 31 -6.09 8.80 -10.24
CA ASP A 31 -6.73 7.62 -9.66
C ASP A 31 -5.75 6.77 -8.82
N ALA A 32 -6.28 5.67 -8.27
CA ALA A 32 -5.52 4.71 -7.47
C ALA A 32 -4.46 3.94 -8.27
N VAL A 33 -4.69 3.71 -9.57
CA VAL A 33 -3.74 2.98 -10.43
C VAL A 33 -2.47 3.79 -10.61
N GLU A 34 -2.61 5.11 -10.81
CA GLU A 34 -1.46 6.02 -10.89
C GLU A 34 -0.64 6.06 -9.59
N ILE A 35 -1.31 5.95 -8.42
CA ILE A 35 -0.61 5.81 -7.14
C ILE A 35 0.26 4.56 -7.16
N ASN A 36 -0.30 3.41 -7.54
CA ASN A 36 0.42 2.15 -7.57
C ASN A 36 1.45 2.05 -8.71
N SER A 37 1.49 3.02 -9.63
CA SER A 37 2.44 3.06 -10.75
C SER A 37 3.67 3.96 -10.52
N GLY A 38 3.85 4.50 -9.31
CA GLY A 38 5.01 5.35 -9.01
C GLY A 38 5.02 6.00 -7.64
N TYR A 39 3.93 5.90 -6.88
CA TYR A 39 3.77 6.54 -5.58
C TYR A 39 3.34 5.58 -4.47
N CYS A 40 3.32 4.26 -4.72
CA CYS A 40 2.94 3.21 -3.77
C CYS A 40 3.70 3.34 -2.44
N ARG A 41 5.02 3.54 -2.49
CA ARG A 41 5.85 3.75 -1.29
C ARG A 41 5.43 4.96 -0.47
N ARG A 42 5.14 6.08 -1.14
CA ARG A 42 4.69 7.30 -0.47
C ARG A 42 3.29 7.16 0.09
N PHE A 43 2.41 6.51 -0.64
CA PHE A 43 1.05 6.20 -0.21
C PHE A 43 1.06 5.32 1.05
N ALA A 44 1.74 4.18 0.99
CA ALA A 44 1.89 3.26 2.12
C ALA A 44 2.50 3.94 3.35
N SER A 45 3.50 4.80 3.16
CA SER A 45 4.08 5.62 4.24
C SER A 45 3.04 6.52 4.91
N ARG A 46 2.21 7.24 4.14
CA ARG A 46 1.19 8.14 4.69
C ARG A 46 0.08 7.36 5.41
N VAL A 47 -0.32 6.21 4.89
CA VAL A 47 -1.26 5.30 5.56
C VAL A 47 -0.66 4.85 6.90
N LEU A 48 0.56 4.31 6.90
CA LEU A 48 1.25 3.83 8.10
C LEU A 48 1.40 4.93 9.18
N LYS A 49 1.81 6.15 8.78
CA LYS A 49 1.92 7.31 9.67
C LYS A 49 0.60 7.64 10.36
N ARG A 50 -0.53 7.44 9.69
CA ARG A 50 -1.87 7.72 10.22
C ARG A 50 -2.41 6.59 11.10
N LEU A 51 -2.22 5.34 10.67
CA LEU A 51 -2.58 4.16 11.44
C LEU A 51 -1.75 4.03 12.73
N GLY A 52 -0.54 4.57 12.75
CA GLY A 52 0.31 4.63 13.93
C GLY A 52 0.64 3.23 14.43
N SER A 53 0.33 2.94 15.70
CA SER A 53 0.64 1.64 16.32
C SER A 53 -0.22 0.48 15.84
N LEU A 54 -1.31 0.75 15.11
CA LEU A 54 -2.21 -0.28 14.58
C LEU A 54 -1.60 -1.03 13.39
N SER A 55 -0.84 -0.33 12.56
CA SER A 55 -0.08 -0.93 11.47
C SER A 55 1.39 -0.99 11.83
N LYS A 56 1.93 -2.20 11.99
CA LYS A 56 3.36 -2.38 12.30
C LYS A 56 4.21 -2.71 11.08
N VAL A 57 3.57 -2.95 9.94
CA VAL A 57 4.21 -3.60 8.81
C VAL A 57 3.84 -2.86 7.54
N THR A 58 4.85 -2.25 6.93
CA THR A 58 4.83 -1.98 5.49
C THR A 58 5.62 -3.07 4.81
N ARG A 59 5.12 -3.57 3.68
CA ARG A 59 5.76 -4.59 2.86
C ARG A 59 6.23 -3.98 1.55
N GLN A 60 7.30 -4.56 1.03
CA GLN A 60 7.85 -4.25 -0.28
C GLN A 60 8.36 -5.53 -0.91
N ASP A 61 8.21 -5.69 -2.22
CA ASP A 61 8.85 -6.79 -2.93
C ASP A 61 10.37 -6.58 -3.07
N ALA A 62 11.06 -7.62 -3.54
CA ALA A 62 12.51 -7.70 -3.63
C ALA A 62 13.16 -6.57 -4.43
N GLU A 63 12.44 -5.99 -5.39
CA GLU A 63 12.96 -5.07 -6.40
C GLU A 63 12.39 -3.64 -6.25
N ASP A 64 11.72 -3.34 -5.13
CA ASP A 64 11.03 -2.05 -4.91
C ASP A 64 10.01 -1.74 -6.03
N ILE A 65 9.34 -2.77 -6.57
CA ILE A 65 8.33 -2.61 -7.62
C ILE A 65 7.05 -2.04 -7.03
N HIS A 66 6.65 -2.53 -5.86
CA HIS A 66 5.44 -2.19 -5.15
C HIS A 66 5.67 -2.15 -3.64
N THR A 67 4.92 -1.28 -2.97
CA THR A 67 4.90 -1.15 -1.52
C THR A 67 3.45 -1.07 -1.05
N TRP A 68 3.09 -1.88 -0.06
CA TRP A 68 1.73 -1.98 0.47
C TRP A 68 1.74 -2.11 1.99
N VAL A 69 0.57 -1.98 2.62
CA VAL A 69 0.43 -2.05 4.09
C VAL A 69 -0.14 -3.41 4.48
N GLU A 70 0.41 -4.03 5.51
CA GLU A 70 -0.16 -5.23 6.13
C GLU A 70 -0.66 -4.92 7.54
N VAL A 71 -1.92 -5.24 7.80
CA VAL A 71 -2.55 -5.11 9.12
C VAL A 71 -3.31 -6.39 9.45
N ASP A 72 -2.98 -7.03 10.58
CA ASP A 72 -3.61 -8.27 11.04
C ASP A 72 -3.68 -9.38 9.97
N GLY A 73 -2.66 -9.45 9.10
CA GLY A 73 -2.56 -10.44 8.02
C GLY A 73 -3.36 -10.12 6.75
N GLN A 74 -4.03 -8.96 6.70
CA GLN A 74 -4.65 -8.44 5.47
C GLN A 74 -3.70 -7.47 4.76
N HIS A 75 -3.75 -7.46 3.43
CA HIS A 75 -2.88 -6.65 2.58
C HIS A 75 -3.66 -5.56 1.85
N TYR A 76 -3.25 -4.31 2.03
CA TYR A 76 -3.96 -3.14 1.54
C TYR A 76 -3.06 -2.24 0.69
N ASP A 77 -3.61 -1.69 -0.38
CA ASP A 77 -2.98 -0.64 -1.17
C ASP A 77 -4.00 0.40 -1.66
N ALA A 78 -3.59 1.24 -2.62
CA ALA A 78 -4.45 2.30 -3.14
C ALA A 78 -5.68 1.77 -3.90
N GLU A 79 -5.57 0.60 -4.54
CA GLU A 79 -6.62 0.01 -5.37
C GLU A 79 -7.53 -0.94 -4.59
N VAL A 80 -7.01 -1.59 -3.54
CA VAL A 80 -7.76 -2.55 -2.74
C VAL A 80 -7.92 -2.07 -1.30
N ILE A 81 -8.86 -1.13 -1.14
CA ILE A 81 -9.18 -0.53 0.16
C ILE A 81 -9.67 -1.59 1.16
N GLY A 82 -10.41 -2.59 0.70
CA GLY A 82 -10.97 -3.65 1.56
C GLY A 82 -9.97 -4.72 2.00
N GLY A 83 -8.73 -4.66 1.53
CA GLY A 83 -7.71 -5.67 1.80
C GLY A 83 -7.90 -6.97 1.01
N VAL A 84 -6.84 -7.77 0.97
CA VAL A 84 -6.83 -9.16 0.47
C VAL A 84 -6.08 -10.07 1.44
N ASP A 85 -6.42 -11.36 1.42
CA ASP A 85 -5.79 -12.40 2.24
C ASP A 85 -4.37 -12.75 1.75
N ASP A 86 -4.14 -12.75 0.43
CA ASP A 86 -2.85 -13.03 -0.20
C ASP A 86 -2.35 -11.76 -0.90
N PRO A 87 -1.11 -11.28 -0.64
CA PRO A 87 -0.60 -10.10 -1.32
C PRO A 87 -0.57 -10.28 -2.84
N HIS A 88 -0.47 -11.50 -3.37
CA HIS A 88 -0.48 -11.79 -4.82
C HIS A 88 -1.84 -11.56 -5.50
N ASP A 89 -2.90 -11.32 -4.71
CA ASP A 89 -4.20 -10.92 -5.23
C ASP A 89 -4.30 -9.40 -5.49
N LEU A 90 -3.27 -8.61 -5.15
CA LEU A 90 -3.25 -7.18 -5.45
C LEU A 90 -3.20 -6.93 -6.98
N PRO A 91 -4.00 -6.00 -7.53
CA PRO A 91 -4.09 -5.75 -8.98
C PRO A 91 -2.78 -5.37 -9.68
N ILE A 92 -1.79 -4.86 -8.94
CA ILE A 92 -0.49 -4.46 -9.49
C ILE A 92 0.23 -5.62 -10.20
N TRP A 93 0.08 -6.84 -9.70
CA TRP A 93 0.81 -8.00 -10.23
C TRP A 93 0.34 -8.39 -11.63
N GLU A 94 -0.93 -8.14 -11.95
CA GLU A 94 -1.48 -8.35 -13.29
C GLU A 94 -0.83 -7.43 -14.34
N ARG A 95 -0.31 -6.27 -13.91
CA ARG A 95 0.29 -5.25 -14.78
C ARG A 95 1.80 -5.41 -14.96
N LEU A 96 2.44 -6.27 -14.16
CA LEU A 96 3.85 -6.57 -14.32
C LEU A 96 4.08 -7.48 -15.53
N THR A 97 5.21 -7.27 -16.21
CA THR A 97 5.70 -8.26 -17.19
C THR A 97 5.99 -9.58 -16.49
N ASP A 98 5.93 -10.70 -17.20
CA ASP A 98 6.21 -12.03 -16.64
C ASP A 98 7.55 -12.07 -15.89
N SER A 99 8.59 -11.47 -16.49
CA SER A 99 9.91 -11.33 -15.87
C SER A 99 9.87 -10.54 -14.55
N ARG A 100 9.10 -9.45 -14.45
CA ARG A 100 8.99 -8.70 -13.19
C ARG A 100 8.13 -9.42 -12.16
N ARG A 101 7.12 -10.19 -12.59
CA ARG A 101 6.25 -10.98 -11.71
C ARG A 101 6.99 -12.15 -11.07
N GLU A 102 7.79 -12.89 -11.84
CA GLU A 102 8.60 -14.01 -11.33
C GLU A 102 9.56 -13.55 -10.21
N HIS A 103 10.13 -12.35 -10.33
CA HIS A 103 11.04 -11.80 -9.32
C HIS A 103 10.31 -11.24 -8.09
N ALA A 104 9.13 -10.64 -8.27
CA ALA A 104 8.36 -10.08 -7.15
C ALA A 104 7.81 -11.18 -6.20
N ALA A 105 7.50 -12.36 -6.73
CA ALA A 105 6.89 -13.46 -5.97
C ALA A 105 7.81 -14.11 -4.92
N GLU A 106 9.13 -13.92 -5.00
CA GLU A 106 10.09 -14.67 -4.18
C GLU A 106 10.59 -13.97 -2.91
N ALA A 107 10.36 -12.66 -2.75
CA ALA A 107 10.81 -11.96 -1.53
C ALA A 107 9.97 -10.73 -1.19
N CYS A 108 9.21 -10.82 -0.10
CA CYS A 108 8.61 -9.66 0.56
C CYS A 108 9.45 -9.29 1.78
N SER A 109 9.93 -8.05 1.84
CA SER A 109 10.65 -7.50 2.99
C SER A 109 9.72 -6.69 3.89
N VAL A 110 9.95 -6.74 5.21
CA VAL A 110 9.36 -5.78 6.15
C VAL A 110 10.14 -4.48 6.04
N LEU A 111 9.46 -3.37 5.79
CA LEU A 111 10.04 -2.04 5.90
C LEU A 111 9.77 -1.45 7.28
N ASN A 112 10.80 -0.89 7.91
CA ASN A 112 10.61 -0.19 9.18
C ASN A 112 9.93 1.17 8.92
N PRO A 113 8.88 1.55 9.67
CA PRO A 113 8.29 2.88 9.61
C PRO A 113 9.30 4.04 9.57
N ASP A 114 10.43 3.91 10.28
CA ASP A 114 11.50 4.91 10.35
C ASP A 114 12.34 5.05 9.07
N GLU A 115 12.27 4.07 8.16
CA GLU A 115 12.95 4.06 6.86
C GLU A 115 12.16 4.83 5.78
N PHE A 116 10.97 5.35 6.14
CA PHE A 116 10.17 6.25 5.31
C PHE A 116 10.38 7.72 5.70
N ARG A 117 11.62 8.20 5.59
CA ARG A 117 11.90 9.65 5.66
C ARG A 117 11.70 10.25 4.26
N GLU A 118 10.78 11.20 4.17
CA GLU A 118 10.60 12.09 3.00
C GLU A 118 11.78 13.07 2.88
#